data_AF-A0A8J3E7C8-F1
#
_entry.id   AF-A0A8J3E7C8-F1
#
_cell.length_a   1.000
_cell.length_b   1.000
_cell.length_c   1.000
_cell.angle_alpha   90.00
_cell.angle_beta   90.00
_cell.angle_gamma   90.00
#
_symmetry.space_group_name_H-M   'P 1'
#
loop_
_entity.id
_entity.type
_entity.pdbx_description
1 polymer ?
#
loop_
_entity_poly.entity_id
_entity_poly.type
_entity_poly.pdbx_seq_one_letter_code
_entity_poly.pdbx_strand_id
1 'polypeptide(L)'
;MTVEADFVAAKDRLLEATLPNVLFDGWSLAALKAGAKAIDLAEAEIVRLFPDGGREAALWLDDWADRRMLATLDAMDLTPLRTHERVAAAVKARLEALAPHREAVRRAIALKASPWGAAKAAEIVYRTVDAIWYAAGDNATDFNFYTKRGLLAAAYGPTVLYWLNDASEGSADTFAFLDRRLSEVMQIPKLTQGLKRAVRHLAGPFEFLRQARR
;
A
#
# COMPACT_ATOMS: atom_id res chain seq x y z
N MET A 1 4.43 -26.23 10.79
CA MET A 1 3.42 -25.35 10.14
C MET A 1 2.30 -25.14 11.14
N THR A 2 1.93 -23.89 11.41
CA THR A 2 0.84 -23.55 12.33
C THR A 2 -0.49 -23.54 11.57
N VAL A 3 -1.61 -23.84 12.24
CA VAL A 3 -2.96 -23.84 11.64
C VAL A 3 -3.28 -22.53 10.90
N GLU A 4 -2.76 -21.41 11.42
CA GLU A 4 -2.89 -20.08 10.81
C GLU A 4 -2.14 -19.97 9.47
N ALA A 5 -0.91 -20.49 9.39
CA ALA A 5 -0.13 -20.48 8.16
C ALA A 5 -0.80 -21.31 7.05
N ASP A 6 -1.38 -22.45 7.42
CA ASP A 6 -2.11 -23.31 6.49
C ASP A 6 -3.39 -22.62 5.97
N PHE A 7 -4.07 -21.86 6.83
CA PHE A 7 -5.25 -21.08 6.45
C PHE A 7 -4.90 -19.94 5.48
N VAL A 8 -3.84 -19.18 5.76
CA VAL A 8 -3.33 -18.13 4.86
C VAL A 8 -2.96 -18.71 3.50
N ALA A 9 -2.23 -19.82 3.48
CA ALA A 9 -1.85 -20.49 2.24
C ALA A 9 -3.06 -20.98 1.43
N ALA A 10 -4.11 -21.47 2.10
CA ALA A 10 -5.34 -21.87 1.43
C ALA A 10 -6.09 -20.66 0.82
N LYS A 11 -6.17 -19.53 1.54
CA LYS A 11 -6.77 -18.28 1.02
C LYS A 11 -5.99 -17.77 -0.19
N ASP A 12 -4.66 -17.79 -0.12
CA ASP A 12 -3.80 -17.38 -1.24
C ASP A 12 -4.01 -18.25 -2.47
N ARG A 13 -4.01 -19.58 -2.30
CA ARG A 13 -4.22 -20.51 -3.41
C ARG A 13 -5.56 -20.29 -4.09
N LEU A 14 -6.63 -20.07 -3.31
CA LEU A 14 -7.95 -19.77 -3.88
C LEU A 14 -7.99 -18.37 -4.52
N LEU A 15 -7.36 -17.36 -3.91
CA LEU A 15 -7.25 -16.02 -4.50
C LEU A 15 -6.56 -16.09 -5.87
N GLU A 16 -5.39 -16.71 -5.95
CA GLU A 16 -4.59 -16.81 -7.19
C GLU A 16 -5.36 -17.51 -8.30
N ALA A 17 -6.06 -18.61 -7.98
CA ALA A 17 -6.92 -19.32 -8.91
C ALA A 17 -8.14 -18.48 -9.36
N THR A 18 -8.56 -17.52 -8.54
CA THR A 18 -9.71 -16.63 -8.82
C THR A 18 -9.33 -15.46 -9.72
N LEU A 19 -8.11 -14.92 -9.62
CA LEU A 19 -7.67 -13.71 -10.32
C LEU A 19 -7.92 -13.69 -11.84
N PRO A 20 -7.71 -14.79 -12.60
CA PRO A 20 -8.04 -14.83 -14.02
C PRO A 20 -9.53 -14.61 -14.32
N ASN A 21 -10.41 -15.05 -13.42
CA ASN A 21 -11.87 -14.95 -13.58
C ASN A 21 -12.39 -13.55 -13.21
N VAL A 22 -11.68 -12.81 -12.35
CA VAL A 22 -12.06 -11.45 -11.92
C VAL A 22 -12.17 -10.48 -13.09
N LEU A 23 -11.38 -10.70 -14.15
CA LEU A 23 -11.44 -9.89 -15.37
C LEU A 23 -12.85 -9.87 -16.00
N PHE A 24 -13.56 -11.00 -15.94
CA PHE A 24 -14.91 -11.11 -16.48
C PHE A 24 -15.96 -10.92 -15.39
N ASP A 25 -15.92 -11.77 -14.36
CA ASP A 25 -16.97 -11.89 -13.34
C ASP A 25 -16.83 -10.88 -12.19
N GLY A 26 -15.73 -10.12 -12.18
CA GLY A 26 -15.41 -9.20 -11.09
C GLY A 26 -15.14 -9.91 -9.77
N TRP A 27 -15.15 -9.14 -8.69
CA TRP A 27 -15.01 -9.67 -7.33
C TRP A 27 -16.35 -10.26 -6.87
N SER A 28 -16.65 -11.49 -7.30
CA SER A 28 -17.93 -12.15 -7.09
C SER A 28 -17.77 -13.58 -6.59
N LEU A 29 -18.87 -14.16 -6.08
CA LEU A 29 -18.90 -15.58 -5.73
C LEU A 29 -18.72 -16.47 -6.97
N ALA A 30 -19.17 -16.03 -8.14
CA ALA A 30 -18.97 -16.76 -9.40
C ALA A 30 -17.47 -16.89 -9.73
N ALA A 31 -16.71 -15.80 -9.60
CA ALA A 31 -15.25 -15.82 -9.78
C ALA A 31 -14.57 -16.79 -8.79
N LEU A 32 -14.98 -16.76 -7.51
CA LEU A 32 -14.46 -17.67 -6.49
C LEU A 32 -14.79 -19.14 -6.77
N LYS A 33 -15.99 -19.44 -7.25
CA LYS A 33 -16.38 -20.80 -7.66
C LYS A 33 -15.57 -21.29 -8.85
N ALA A 34 -15.32 -20.41 -9.83
CA ALA A 34 -14.47 -20.72 -10.97
C ALA A 34 -13.02 -21.00 -10.53
N GLY A 35 -12.49 -20.18 -9.62
CA GLY A 35 -11.17 -20.41 -9.02
C GLY A 35 -11.08 -21.70 -8.22
N ALA A 36 -12.07 -21.98 -7.36
CA ALA A 36 -12.14 -23.21 -6.58
C ALA A 36 -12.16 -24.45 -7.49
N LYS A 37 -12.97 -24.43 -8.55
CA LYS A 37 -13.02 -25.50 -9.56
C LYS A 37 -11.66 -25.73 -10.23
N ALA A 38 -10.91 -24.66 -10.52
CA ALA A 38 -9.60 -24.77 -11.17
C ALA A 38 -8.52 -25.47 -10.31
N ILE A 39 -8.70 -25.48 -8.99
CA ILE A 39 -7.76 -26.11 -8.04
C ILE A 39 -8.35 -27.33 -7.32
N ASP A 40 -9.48 -27.85 -7.80
CA ASP A 40 -10.24 -28.97 -7.21
C ASP A 40 -10.60 -28.76 -5.73
N LEU A 41 -10.98 -27.52 -5.39
CA LEU A 41 -11.43 -27.15 -4.05
C LEU A 41 -12.97 -27.21 -3.98
N ALA A 42 -13.49 -27.89 -2.95
CA ALA A 42 -14.92 -28.01 -2.73
C ALA A 42 -15.58 -26.63 -2.49
N GLU A 43 -16.79 -26.41 -3.03
CA GLU A 43 -17.47 -25.11 -2.89
C GLU A 43 -17.72 -24.71 -1.42
N ALA A 44 -17.91 -25.68 -0.53
CA ALA A 44 -18.07 -25.43 0.91
C ALA A 44 -16.85 -24.75 1.54
N GLU A 45 -15.65 -25.02 1.01
CA GLU A 45 -14.41 -24.39 1.48
C GLU A 45 -14.34 -22.91 1.11
N ILE A 46 -15.05 -22.45 0.08
CA ILE A 46 -15.11 -21.03 -0.29
C ILE A 46 -15.68 -20.21 0.87
N VAL A 47 -16.76 -20.68 1.49
CA VAL A 47 -17.40 -19.99 2.62
C VAL A 47 -16.51 -20.03 3.87
N ARG A 48 -15.71 -21.09 4.04
CA ARG A 48 -14.72 -21.20 5.11
C ARG A 48 -13.56 -20.21 4.94
N LEU A 49 -13.09 -20.03 3.70
CA LEU A 49 -11.93 -19.20 3.38
C LEU A 49 -12.30 -17.71 3.22
N PHE A 50 -13.45 -17.43 2.59
CA PHE A 50 -13.98 -16.10 2.31
C PHE A 50 -15.48 -16.02 2.65
N PRO A 51 -15.85 -15.94 3.94
CA PRO A 51 -17.25 -15.83 4.38
C PRO A 51 -18.01 -14.65 3.74
N ASP A 52 -17.35 -13.51 3.49
CA ASP A 52 -17.96 -12.36 2.81
C ASP A 52 -17.76 -12.41 1.28
N GLY A 53 -17.33 -13.56 0.76
CA GLY A 53 -17.20 -13.86 -0.67
C GLY A 53 -16.21 -12.97 -1.40
N GLY A 54 -16.57 -12.59 -2.63
CA GLY A 54 -15.67 -11.87 -3.55
C GLY A 54 -15.17 -10.54 -2.99
N ARG A 55 -15.95 -9.86 -2.16
CA ARG A 55 -15.54 -8.61 -1.50
C ARG A 55 -14.35 -8.85 -0.57
N GLU A 56 -14.40 -9.90 0.23
CA GLU A 56 -13.29 -10.25 1.13
C GLU A 56 -12.05 -10.66 0.34
N ALA A 57 -12.22 -11.45 -0.72
CA ALA A 57 -11.12 -11.82 -1.60
C ALA A 57 -10.46 -10.58 -2.25
N ALA A 58 -11.25 -9.55 -2.59
CA ALA A 58 -10.73 -8.28 -3.10
C ALA A 58 -9.87 -7.54 -2.06
N LEU A 59 -10.23 -7.59 -0.78
CA LEU A 59 -9.45 -7.01 0.31
C LEU A 59 -8.21 -7.88 0.62
N TRP A 60 -8.33 -9.20 0.49
CA TRP A 60 -7.23 -10.15 0.66
C TRP A 60 -6.12 -9.94 -0.38
N LEU A 61 -6.47 -9.49 -1.59
CA LEU A 61 -5.48 -9.16 -2.63
C LEU A 61 -4.42 -8.15 -2.14
N ASP A 62 -4.81 -7.14 -1.36
CA ASP A 62 -3.85 -6.17 -0.85
C ASP A 62 -2.90 -6.80 0.18
N ASP A 63 -3.40 -7.69 1.02
CA ASP A 63 -2.60 -8.45 2.00
C ASP A 63 -1.63 -9.40 1.32
N TRP A 64 -2.11 -10.14 0.34
CA TRP A 64 -1.29 -10.99 -0.51
C TRP A 64 -0.18 -10.19 -1.21
N ALA A 65 -0.49 -9.01 -1.75
CA ALA A 65 0.49 -8.16 -2.42
C ALA A 65 1.54 -7.62 -1.44
N ASP A 66 1.11 -7.20 -0.23
CA ASP A 66 2.02 -6.75 0.82
C ASP A 66 2.99 -7.88 1.22
N ARG A 67 2.50 -9.12 1.37
CA ARG A 67 3.35 -10.29 1.69
C ARG A 67 4.30 -10.65 0.55
N ARG A 68 3.86 -10.54 -0.72
CA ARG A 68 4.73 -10.77 -1.89
C ARG A 68 5.82 -9.71 -2.03
N MET A 69 5.49 -8.46 -1.73
CA MET A 69 6.46 -7.37 -1.63
C MET A 69 7.53 -7.70 -0.58
N LEU A 70 7.13 -8.05 0.64
CA LEU A 70 8.08 -8.38 1.72
C LEU A 70 8.97 -9.57 1.35
N ALA A 71 8.39 -10.66 0.83
CA ALA A 71 9.16 -11.84 0.39
C ALA A 71 10.17 -11.49 -0.71
N THR A 72 9.81 -10.58 -1.62
CA THR A 72 10.72 -10.09 -2.67
C THR A 72 11.87 -9.28 -2.08
N LEU A 73 11.56 -8.40 -1.11
CA LEU A 73 12.56 -7.55 -0.44
C LEU A 73 13.53 -8.36 0.43
N ASP A 74 13.04 -9.41 1.11
CA ASP A 74 13.88 -10.31 1.92
C ASP A 74 14.92 -11.06 1.07
N ALA A 75 14.65 -11.25 -0.23
CA ALA A 75 15.58 -11.85 -1.18
C ALA A 75 16.58 -10.85 -1.80
N MET A 76 16.45 -9.54 -1.51
CA MET A 76 17.30 -8.48 -2.05
C MET A 76 18.32 -7.99 -1.02
N ASP A 77 19.53 -7.66 -1.47
CA ASP A 77 20.45 -6.88 -0.64
C ASP A 77 20.08 -5.39 -0.69
N LEU A 78 19.39 -4.93 0.35
CA LEU A 78 18.96 -3.54 0.52
C LEU A 78 19.99 -2.67 1.28
N THR A 79 21.09 -3.25 1.76
CA THR A 79 22.12 -2.52 2.51
C THR A 79 22.79 -1.38 1.73
N PRO A 80 23.05 -1.47 0.40
CA PRO A 80 23.69 -0.36 -0.33
C PRO A 80 22.72 0.80 -0.61
N LEU A 81 21.41 0.56 -0.48
CA LEU A 81 20.38 1.53 -0.84
C LEU A 81 20.13 2.54 0.29
N ARG A 82 19.89 3.79 -0.08
CA ARG A 82 19.36 4.83 0.82
C ARG A 82 17.90 4.52 1.14
N THR A 83 17.39 5.10 2.23
CA THR A 83 16.02 4.83 2.69
C THR A 83 14.95 5.07 1.62
N HIS A 84 15.04 6.14 0.83
CA HIS A 84 14.06 6.42 -0.22
C HIS A 84 14.16 5.43 -1.40
N GLU A 85 15.36 4.94 -1.71
CA GLU A 85 15.58 3.90 -2.72
C GLU A 85 14.99 2.56 -2.24
N ARG A 86 15.11 2.25 -0.95
CA ARG A 86 14.43 1.09 -0.35
C ARG A 86 12.90 1.21 -0.40
N VAL A 87 12.35 2.40 -0.12
CA VAL A 87 10.91 2.66 -0.27
C VAL A 87 10.47 2.50 -1.73
N ALA A 88 11.24 3.02 -2.68
CA ALA A 88 10.96 2.86 -4.11
C ALA A 88 11.00 1.38 -4.54
N ALA A 89 12.02 0.63 -4.09
CA ALA A 89 12.15 -0.80 -4.33
C ALA A 89 10.95 -1.59 -3.78
N ALA A 90 10.46 -1.26 -2.59
CA ALA A 90 9.29 -1.88 -1.99
C ALA A 90 8.01 -1.63 -2.81
N VAL A 91 7.74 -0.37 -3.18
CA VAL A 91 6.59 -0.03 -4.04
C VAL A 91 6.69 -0.75 -5.38
N LYS A 92 7.89 -0.79 -5.98
CA LYS A 92 8.15 -1.50 -7.23
C LYS A 92 7.86 -2.99 -7.11
N ALA A 93 8.42 -3.68 -6.12
CA ALA A 93 8.19 -5.10 -5.88
C ALA A 93 6.69 -5.41 -5.71
N ARG A 94 5.96 -4.56 -4.98
CA ARG A 94 4.50 -4.72 -4.81
C ARG A 94 3.74 -4.58 -6.13
N LEU A 95 4.08 -3.59 -6.96
CA LEU A 95 3.44 -3.37 -8.25
C LEU A 95 3.79 -4.48 -9.25
N GLU A 96 5.02 -5.00 -9.24
CA GLU A 96 5.44 -6.13 -10.07
C GLU A 96 4.68 -7.40 -9.71
N ALA A 97 4.48 -7.68 -8.41
CA ALA A 97 3.65 -8.81 -7.97
C ALA A 97 2.19 -8.71 -8.47
N LEU A 98 1.68 -7.49 -8.63
CA LEU A 98 0.32 -7.23 -9.11
C LEU A 98 0.21 -7.05 -10.62
N ALA A 99 1.32 -6.95 -11.35
CA ALA A 99 1.34 -6.67 -12.79
C ALA A 99 0.53 -7.68 -13.62
N PRO A 100 0.56 -9.00 -13.35
CA PRO A 100 -0.29 -9.97 -14.06
C PRO A 100 -1.80 -9.79 -13.78
N HIS A 101 -2.16 -8.99 -12.77
CA HIS A 101 -3.50 -8.90 -12.22
C HIS A 101 -4.04 -7.45 -12.18
N ARG A 102 -3.55 -6.56 -13.06
CA ARG A 102 -3.93 -5.13 -13.10
C ARG A 102 -5.44 -4.89 -13.08
N GLU A 103 -6.21 -5.66 -13.85
CA GLU A 103 -7.67 -5.47 -13.92
C GLU A 103 -8.36 -5.87 -12.60
N ALA A 104 -7.86 -6.90 -11.91
CA ALA A 104 -8.36 -7.26 -10.58
C ALA A 104 -8.11 -6.13 -9.57
N VAL A 105 -6.94 -5.48 -9.64
CA VAL A 105 -6.61 -4.29 -8.83
C VAL A 105 -7.56 -3.13 -9.16
N ARG A 106 -7.80 -2.85 -10.45
CA ARG A 106 -8.73 -1.78 -10.88
C ARG A 106 -10.12 -1.99 -10.30
N ARG A 107 -10.64 -3.22 -10.38
CA ARG A 107 -11.95 -3.59 -9.82
C ARG A 107 -11.97 -3.55 -8.29
N ALA A 108 -10.87 -3.92 -7.63
CA ALA A 108 -10.77 -3.82 -6.18
C ALA A 108 -10.79 -2.36 -5.71
N ILE A 109 -10.11 -1.46 -6.44
CA ILE A 109 -10.15 -0.01 -6.16
C ILE A 109 -11.57 0.53 -6.33
N ALA A 110 -12.26 0.19 -7.43
CA ALA A 110 -13.64 0.61 -7.65
C ALA A 110 -14.58 0.16 -6.52
N LEU A 111 -14.42 -1.08 -6.05
CA LEU A 111 -15.18 -1.62 -4.91
C LEU A 111 -14.90 -0.81 -3.63
N LYS A 112 -13.64 -0.46 -3.38
CA LYS A 112 -13.18 0.29 -2.21
C LYS A 112 -13.56 1.78 -2.24
N ALA A 113 -13.78 2.34 -3.43
CA ALA A 113 -14.09 3.76 -3.63
C ALA A 113 -15.51 4.17 -3.20
N SER A 114 -16.36 3.20 -2.83
CA SER A 114 -17.66 3.47 -2.20
C SER A 114 -17.49 4.28 -0.90
N PRO A 115 -18.40 5.22 -0.56
CA PRO A 115 -18.35 5.96 0.71
C PRO A 115 -18.24 5.06 1.95
N TRP A 116 -18.87 3.88 1.89
CA TRP A 116 -18.85 2.87 2.94
C TRP A 116 -17.55 2.05 2.95
N GLY A 117 -16.83 2.02 1.83
CA GLY A 117 -15.54 1.34 1.67
C GLY A 117 -14.33 2.23 1.99
N ALA A 118 -14.50 3.55 2.00
CA ALA A 118 -13.40 4.51 2.12
C ALA A 118 -12.58 4.35 3.41
N ALA A 119 -13.22 4.07 4.55
CA ALA A 119 -12.52 3.85 5.82
C ALA A 119 -11.61 2.61 5.74
N LYS A 120 -12.13 1.51 5.17
CA LYS A 120 -11.34 0.28 4.99
C LYS A 120 -10.23 0.46 3.95
N ALA A 121 -10.49 1.23 2.90
CA ALA A 121 -9.49 1.58 1.91
C ALA A 121 -8.32 2.37 2.54
N ALA A 122 -8.63 3.34 3.41
CA ALA A 122 -7.63 4.11 4.14
C ALA A 122 -6.82 3.24 5.11
N GLU A 123 -7.48 2.31 5.83
CA GLU A 123 -6.81 1.33 6.70
C GLU A 123 -5.83 0.44 5.91
N ILE A 124 -6.25 -0.07 4.75
CA ILE A 124 -5.41 -0.90 3.87
C ILE A 124 -4.21 -0.10 3.37
N VAL A 125 -4.43 1.12 2.86
CA VAL A 125 -3.34 1.98 2.38
C VAL A 125 -2.35 2.27 3.52
N TYR A 126 -2.86 2.59 4.72
CA TYR A 126 -2.01 2.82 5.88
C TYR A 126 -1.16 1.59 6.20
N ARG A 127 -1.77 0.39 6.26
CA ARG A 127 -1.06 -0.88 6.51
C ARG A 127 0.02 -1.15 5.45
N THR A 128 -0.30 -0.98 4.17
CA THR A 128 0.68 -1.16 3.08
C THR A 128 1.85 -0.19 3.22
N VAL A 129 1.56 1.09 3.49
CA VAL A 129 2.58 2.14 3.65
C VAL A 129 3.44 1.91 4.89
N ASP A 130 2.84 1.43 5.98
CA ASP A 130 3.54 1.02 7.19
C ASP A 130 4.50 -0.15 6.92
N ALA A 131 4.03 -1.19 6.21
CA ALA A 131 4.86 -2.32 5.80
C ALA A 131 6.03 -1.92 4.90
N ILE A 132 5.81 -0.98 3.97
CA ILE A 132 6.89 -0.42 3.13
C ILE A 132 7.94 0.29 3.98
N TRP A 133 7.53 1.14 4.92
CA TRP A 133 8.46 1.86 5.80
C TRP A 133 9.23 0.92 6.73
N TYR A 134 8.54 -0.10 7.25
CA TYR A 134 9.17 -1.14 8.05
C TYR A 134 10.26 -1.88 7.27
N ALA A 135 9.95 -2.34 6.05
CA ALA A 135 10.92 -3.00 5.17
C ALA A 135 12.06 -2.07 4.73
N ALA A 136 11.82 -0.76 4.64
CA ALA A 136 12.85 0.24 4.36
C ALA A 136 13.77 0.53 5.56
N GLY A 137 13.57 -0.11 6.71
CA GLY A 137 14.38 0.01 7.91
C GLY A 137 14.09 1.28 8.72
N ASP A 138 12.88 1.83 8.64
CA ASP A 138 12.50 2.99 9.45
C ASP A 138 12.25 2.60 10.92
N ASN A 139 13.15 3.00 11.81
CA ASN A 139 13.02 2.82 13.27
C ASN A 139 12.47 4.07 13.99
N ALA A 140 11.99 5.08 13.26
CA ALA A 140 11.56 6.34 13.87
C ALA A 140 10.21 6.18 14.58
N THR A 141 10.13 6.34 15.90
CA THR A 141 8.90 6.20 16.71
C THR A 141 8.16 7.52 17.00
N ASP A 142 8.71 8.66 16.57
CA ASP A 142 8.23 10.00 16.96
C ASP A 142 7.24 10.60 15.95
N PHE A 143 6.94 11.91 16.03
CA PHE A 143 6.13 12.67 15.06
C PHE A 143 6.54 12.45 13.58
N ASN A 144 7.79 12.06 13.36
CA ASN A 144 8.32 11.65 12.07
C ASN A 144 7.62 10.39 11.50
N PHE A 145 7.18 9.46 12.35
CA PHE A 145 6.49 8.20 12.02
C PHE A 145 5.19 8.43 11.25
N TYR A 146 4.28 9.23 11.81
CA TYR A 146 2.98 9.54 11.20
C TYR A 146 3.13 10.42 9.97
N THR A 147 4.04 11.40 10.01
CA THR A 147 4.30 12.29 8.87
C THR A 147 4.82 11.51 7.67
N LYS A 148 5.80 10.61 7.87
CA LYS A 148 6.34 9.74 6.81
C LYS A 148 5.27 8.87 6.15
N ARG A 149 4.38 8.27 6.96
CA ARG A 149 3.27 7.44 6.47
C ARG A 149 2.25 8.26 5.70
N GLY A 150 1.85 9.42 6.20
CA GLY A 150 0.94 10.32 5.49
C GLY A 150 1.52 10.75 4.14
N LEU A 151 2.80 11.13 4.10
CA LEU A 151 3.47 11.54 2.87
C LEU A 151 3.64 10.40 1.88
N LEU A 152 4.02 9.20 2.34
CA LEU A 152 4.11 8.04 1.45
C LEU A 152 2.72 7.63 0.95
N ALA A 153 1.67 7.67 1.77
CA ALA A 153 0.30 7.41 1.31
C ALA A 153 -0.13 8.39 0.21
N ALA A 154 0.21 9.68 0.35
CA ALA A 154 -0.05 10.71 -0.66
C ALA A 154 0.72 10.51 -1.97
N ALA A 155 1.89 9.86 -1.93
CA ALA A 155 2.64 9.48 -3.14
C ALA A 155 2.14 8.14 -3.73
N TYR A 156 1.83 7.18 -2.87
CA TYR A 156 1.49 5.80 -3.21
C TYR A 156 0.18 5.69 -3.98
N GLY A 157 -0.90 6.29 -3.48
CA GLY A 157 -2.21 6.24 -4.12
C GLY A 157 -2.19 6.71 -5.59
N PRO A 158 -1.68 7.92 -5.89
CA PRO A 158 -1.50 8.40 -7.25
C PRO A 158 -0.57 7.51 -8.09
N THR A 159 0.49 6.93 -7.51
CA THR A 159 1.38 6.01 -8.22
C THR A 159 0.64 4.75 -8.68
N VAL A 160 -0.18 4.15 -7.82
CA VAL A 160 -1.00 2.98 -8.20
C VAL A 160 -2.00 3.35 -9.31
N LEU A 161 -2.64 4.51 -9.21
CA LEU A 161 -3.59 4.97 -10.24
C LEU A 161 -2.91 5.27 -11.58
N TYR A 162 -1.71 5.84 -11.55
CA TYR A 162 -0.89 6.06 -12.74
C TYR A 162 -0.51 4.72 -13.37
N TRP A 163 0.03 3.80 -12.55
CA TRP A 163 0.44 2.46 -12.96
C TRP A 163 -0.64 1.64 -13.66
N LEU A 164 -1.89 1.76 -13.21
CA LEU A 164 -3.01 1.06 -13.84
C LEU A 164 -3.18 1.41 -15.32
N ASN A 165 -2.75 2.60 -15.74
CA ASN A 165 -2.91 3.10 -17.11
C ASN A 165 -1.57 3.22 -17.85
N ASP A 166 -0.47 2.79 -17.23
CA ASP A 166 0.87 2.86 -17.79
C ASP A 166 1.11 1.74 -18.82
N ALA A 167 1.39 2.15 -20.05
CA ALA A 167 1.68 1.27 -21.19
C ALA A 167 3.19 1.18 -21.52
N SER A 168 4.04 1.88 -20.77
CA SER A 168 5.49 1.79 -20.94
C SER A 168 6.03 0.41 -20.56
N GLU A 169 7.12 0.00 -21.21
CA GLU A 169 7.77 -1.27 -20.94
C GLU A 169 8.21 -1.35 -19.47
N GLY A 170 7.82 -2.44 -18.79
CA GLY A 170 8.13 -2.64 -17.38
C GLY A 170 7.60 -1.54 -16.45
N SER A 171 6.59 -0.76 -16.86
CA SER A 171 6.07 0.39 -16.08
C SER A 171 7.12 1.46 -15.77
N ALA A 172 8.05 1.71 -16.71
CA ALA A 172 9.10 2.71 -16.57
C ALA A 172 8.57 4.11 -16.23
N ASP A 173 7.48 4.55 -16.85
CA ASP A 173 6.88 5.87 -16.62
C ASP A 173 6.31 6.00 -15.20
N THR A 174 5.69 4.92 -14.69
CA THR A 174 5.23 4.83 -13.29
C THR A 174 6.39 4.98 -12.31
N PHE A 175 7.50 4.29 -12.54
CA PHE A 175 8.63 4.33 -11.61
C PHE A 175 9.33 5.70 -11.65
N ALA A 176 9.45 6.32 -12.82
CA ALA A 176 9.90 7.71 -12.92
C ALA A 176 8.94 8.68 -12.21
N PHE A 177 7.63 8.45 -12.26
CA PHE A 177 6.65 9.23 -11.51
C PHE A 177 6.82 9.06 -9.99
N LEU A 178 6.97 7.82 -9.52
CA LEU A 178 7.20 7.51 -8.11
C LEU A 178 8.46 8.21 -7.59
N ASP A 179 9.57 8.13 -8.30
CA ASP A 179 10.84 8.75 -7.88
C ASP A 179 10.72 10.27 -7.70
N ARG A 180 9.99 10.94 -8.59
CA ARG A 180 9.67 12.38 -8.46
C ARG A 180 8.84 12.64 -7.20
N ARG A 181 7.79 11.83 -6.96
CA ARG A 181 6.92 11.99 -5.77
C ARG A 181 7.69 11.75 -4.47
N LEU A 182 8.53 10.72 -4.40
CA LEU A 182 9.36 10.43 -3.23
C LEU A 182 10.39 11.53 -2.98
N SER A 183 10.97 12.10 -4.04
CA SER A 183 11.88 13.23 -3.94
C SER A 183 11.21 14.48 -3.37
N GLU A 184 9.96 14.77 -3.76
CA GLU A 184 9.17 15.86 -3.19
C GLU A 184 8.85 15.62 -1.71
N VAL A 185 8.48 14.39 -1.35
CA VAL A 185 8.21 13.99 0.05
C VAL A 185 9.43 14.24 0.95
N MET A 186 10.64 13.96 0.46
CA MET A 186 11.88 14.22 1.23
C MET A 186 12.17 15.72 1.45
N GLN A 187 11.57 16.63 0.68
CA GLN A 187 11.78 18.08 0.83
C GLN A 187 10.84 18.72 1.87
N ILE A 188 9.70 18.10 2.16
CA ILE A 188 8.67 18.64 3.07
C ILE A 188 9.15 18.82 4.53
N PRO A 189 9.98 17.93 5.12
CA PRO A 189 10.58 18.16 6.43
C PRO A 189 11.39 19.47 6.52
N LYS A 190 12.03 19.91 5.42
CA LYS A 190 12.78 21.17 5.38
C LYS A 190 11.85 22.39 5.41
N LEU A 191 10.70 22.32 4.73
CA LEU A 191 9.67 23.36 4.76
C LEU A 191 9.04 23.54 6.15
N THR A 192 8.72 22.43 6.83
CA THR A 192 8.10 22.49 8.17
C THR A 192 9.08 22.95 9.26
N GLN A 193 10.38 22.64 9.13
CA GLN A 193 11.41 23.24 9.98
C GLN A 193 11.56 24.75 9.74
N GLY A 194 11.52 25.19 8.48
CA GLY A 194 11.51 26.62 8.12
C GLY A 194 10.31 27.36 8.72
N LEU A 195 9.12 26.77 8.62
CA LEU A 195 7.89 27.33 9.19
C LEU A 195 7.94 27.37 10.73
N LYS A 196 8.39 26.30 11.40
CA LYS A 196 8.59 26.27 12.87
C LYS A 196 9.66 27.25 13.35
N ARG A 197 10.65 27.58 12.50
CA ARG A 197 11.68 28.59 12.81
C ARG A 197 11.12 30.00 12.61
N ALA A 198 10.40 30.25 11.52
CA ALA A 198 9.71 31.52 11.25
C ALA A 198 8.65 31.85 12.31
N VAL A 199 7.83 30.87 12.72
CA VAL A 199 6.83 31.05 13.79
C VAL A 199 7.50 31.34 15.14
N ARG A 200 8.65 30.72 15.46
CA ARG A 200 9.44 31.08 16.65
C ARG A 200 10.00 32.51 16.58
N HIS A 201 10.44 32.95 15.40
CA HIS A 201 10.92 34.32 15.22
C HIS A 201 9.79 35.36 15.26
N LEU A 202 8.57 35.00 14.86
CA LEU A 202 7.36 35.84 14.97
C LEU A 202 6.70 35.83 16.35
N ALA A 203 7.02 34.85 17.20
CA ALA A 203 6.58 34.81 18.60
C ALA A 203 7.49 35.65 19.53
N GLY A 204 8.73 35.91 19.14
CA GLY A 204 9.68 36.77 19.87
C GLY A 204 9.33 38.26 20.04
N PRO A 205 8.62 38.94 19.11
CA PRO A 205 8.29 40.36 19.25
C PRO A 205 7.19 40.64 20.29
N PHE A 206 6.39 39.64 20.68
CA PHE A 206 5.26 39.84 21.59
C PHE A 206 5.58 39.60 23.08
N GLU A 207 6.79 39.11 23.40
CA GLU A 207 7.28 39.00 24.79
C GLU A 207 7.67 40.37 25.40
N PHE A 208 7.89 41.39 24.56
CA PHE A 208 8.31 42.73 25.02
C PHE A 208 7.17 43.54 25.70
N LEU A 209 5.91 43.11 25.56
CA LEU A 209 4.74 43.80 26.15
C LEU A 209 4.34 43.31 27.54
N ARG A 210 5.11 42.40 28.16
CA ARG A 210 4.82 41.89 29.52
C ARG A 210 5.63 42.53 30.65
N GLN A 211 6.53 43.48 30.36
CA GLN A 211 7.32 44.17 31.40
C GLN A 211 6.80 45.57 31.79
N ALA A 212 5.71 46.09 31.19
CA ALA A 212 5.16 47.41 31.51
C ALA A 212 3.98 47.38 32.52
N ARG A 213 3.88 46.34 33.35
CA ARG A 213 2.99 46.31 34.53
C ARG A 213 3.76 45.80 35.75
N ARG A 214 4.55 46.69 36.34
CA ARG A 214 4.92 46.68 37.76
C ARG A 214 4.82 48.09 38.29
#